data_AF-A0A3B4XTA5-F1
#
_entry.id   AF-A0A3B4XTA5-F1
#
_cell.length_a   1.000
_cell.length_b   1.000
_cell.length_c   1.000
_cell.angle_alpha   90.00
_cell.angle_beta   90.00
_cell.angle_gamma   90.00
#
_symmetry.space_group_name_H-M   'P 1'
#
loop_
_entity.id
_entity.type
_entity.pdbx_description
1 polymer ?
#
loop_
_entity_poly.entity_id
_entity_poly.type
_entity_poly.pdbx_seq_one_letter_code
_entity_poly.pdbx_strand_id
1 'polypeptide(L)'
;MKYLKKCFRSENISSHFQIVVTDSGWLLEPQEFTVPGNQSHLDIWGLITGIGYEVRLTGVSESGLLSRPLTTVAVTGTTQCTARHSRSYCV
;
A
#
# COMPACT_ATOMS: atom_id res chain seq x y z
N MET A 1 8.56 12.98 1.48
CA MET A 1 7.66 12.13 0.67
C MET A 1 7.65 10.75 1.33
N LYS A 2 6.56 10.37 2.01
CA LYS A 2 6.44 9.09 2.73
C LYS A 2 5.61 8.14 1.88
N TYR A 3 6.04 6.89 1.75
CA TYR A 3 5.41 5.87 0.92
C TYR A 3 5.26 4.57 1.71
N LEU A 4 4.23 3.79 1.39
CA LEU A 4 4.09 2.42 1.87
C LEU A 4 4.72 1.47 0.85
N LYS A 5 5.79 0.77 1.21
CA LYS A 5 6.33 -0.34 0.42
C LYS A 5 5.75 -1.66 0.94
N LYS A 6 4.95 -2.34 0.13
CA LYS A 6 4.46 -3.70 0.45
C LYS A 6 5.19 -4.73 -0.41
N CYS A 7 5.86 -5.70 0.23
CA CYS A 7 6.55 -6.79 -0.46
C CYS A 7 5.58 -7.91 -0.84
N PHE A 8 5.58 -8.30 -2.11
CA PHE A 8 4.81 -9.43 -2.65
C PHE A 8 5.72 -10.64 -2.88
N ARG A 9 5.28 -11.83 -2.48
CA ARG A 9 5.96 -13.08 -2.86
C ARG A 9 5.36 -13.54 -4.18
N SER A 10 6.10 -13.28 -5.27
CA SER A 10 5.82 -13.81 -6.60
C SER A 10 6.52 -15.17 -6.74
N GLU A 11 5.88 -16.23 -6.28
CA GLU A 11 6.07 -17.50 -6.98
C GLU A 11 5.19 -17.36 -8.22
N ASN A 12 5.72 -17.52 -9.45
CA ASN A 12 5.14 -17.23 -10.77
C ASN A 12 3.76 -17.87 -11.06
N ILE A 13 2.79 -17.65 -10.18
CA ILE A 13 1.46 -18.27 -10.11
C ILE A 13 0.40 -17.18 -10.40
N SER A 14 0.75 -15.89 -10.21
CA SER A 14 -0.13 -14.76 -10.49
C SER A 14 0.35 -13.96 -11.70
N SER A 15 -0.57 -13.66 -12.62
CA SER A 15 -0.37 -12.75 -13.76
C SER A 15 -0.24 -11.29 -13.28
N HIS A 16 -1.07 -10.91 -12.30
CA HIS A 16 -1.02 -9.61 -11.65
C HIS A 16 -1.59 -9.69 -10.23
N PHE A 17 -1.43 -8.61 -9.48
CA PHE A 17 -2.02 -8.41 -8.17
C PHE A 17 -2.99 -7.22 -8.23
N GLN A 18 -4.14 -7.39 -7.60
CA GLN A 18 -5.06 -6.30 -7.29
C GLN A 18 -4.82 -5.87 -5.85
N ILE A 19 -4.63 -4.56 -5.63
CA ILE A 19 -4.39 -3.96 -4.32
C ILE A 19 -5.46 -2.92 -4.08
N VAL A 20 -6.14 -3.02 -2.94
CA VAL A 20 -7.13 -2.03 -2.48
C VAL A 20 -6.61 -1.41 -1.19
N VAL A 21 -6.56 -0.08 -1.15
CA VAL A 21 -6.13 0.69 0.02
C VAL A 21 -7.29 1.54 0.51
N THR A 22 -7.73 1.28 1.74
CA THR A 22 -8.86 1.95 2.38
C THR A 22 -8.37 2.64 3.65
N ASP A 23 -8.67 3.91 3.82
CA ASP A 23 -8.34 4.61 5.05
C ASP A 23 -9.28 4.18 6.20
N SER A 24 -8.76 4.17 7.43
CA SER A 24 -9.51 3.68 8.59
C SER A 24 -10.74 4.52 8.94
N GLY A 25 -10.82 5.75 8.42
CA GLY A 25 -11.94 6.67 8.64
C GLY A 25 -12.96 6.68 7.50
N TRP A 26 -12.73 5.93 6.42
CA TRP A 26 -13.53 5.97 5.19
C TRP A 26 -13.73 7.41 4.67
N LEU A 27 -12.68 8.23 4.81
CA LEU A 27 -12.66 9.63 4.40
C LEU A 27 -12.47 9.78 2.89
N LEU A 28 -11.86 8.77 2.25
CA LEU A 28 -11.60 8.72 0.82
C LEU A 28 -12.27 7.48 0.22
N GLU A 29 -12.53 7.53 -1.09
CA GLU A 29 -12.85 6.31 -1.84
C GLU A 29 -11.66 5.34 -1.78
N PRO A 30 -11.92 4.01 -1.71
CA PRO A 30 -10.85 3.02 -1.77
C PRO A 30 -10.01 3.20 -3.04
N GLN A 31 -8.69 3.21 -2.86
CA GLN A 31 -7.76 3.33 -3.98
C GLN A 31 -7.42 1.93 -4.50
N GLU A 32 -7.68 1.67 -5.78
CA GLU A 32 -7.42 0.39 -6.43
C GLU A 32 -6.23 0.44 -7.37
N PHE A 33 -5.36 -0.55 -7.29
CA PHE A 33 -4.15 -0.66 -8.10
C PHE A 33 -3.99 -2.05 -8.70
N THR A 34 -3.55 -2.10 -9.95
CA THR A 34 -3.15 -3.32 -10.64
C THR A 34 -1.63 -3.34 -10.78
N VAL A 35 -1.00 -4.36 -10.19
CA VAL A 35 0.46 -4.52 -10.15
C VAL A 35 0.85 -5.77 -10.93
N PRO A 36 1.72 -5.69 -11.96
CA PRO A 36 2.18 -6.87 -12.68
C PRO A 36 2.78 -7.95 -11.77
N GLY A 37 2.57 -9.22 -12.09
CA GLY A 37 3.01 -10.34 -11.26
C GLY A 37 4.53 -10.45 -11.07
N ASN A 38 5.31 -9.82 -11.94
CA ASN A 38 6.78 -9.74 -11.83
C ASN A 38 7.27 -8.61 -10.92
N GLN A 39 6.37 -7.76 -10.39
CA GLN A 39 6.70 -6.72 -9.43
C GLN A 39 6.47 -7.21 -8.00
N SER A 40 7.37 -6.82 -7.11
CA SER A 40 7.32 -7.18 -5.70
C SER A 40 6.95 -6.01 -4.79
N HIS A 41 6.76 -4.80 -5.34
CA HIS A 41 6.39 -3.61 -4.56
C HIS A 41 5.62 -2.60 -5.39
N LEU A 42 4.88 -1.73 -4.69
CA LEU A 42 4.17 -0.57 -5.22
C LEU A 42 4.37 0.60 -4.24
N ASP A 43 4.70 1.78 -4.76
CA ASP A 43 4.75 3.01 -3.97
C ASP A 43 3.42 3.76 -4.10
N ILE A 44 2.77 4.03 -2.96
CA ILE A 44 1.45 4.67 -2.89
C ILE A 44 1.61 6.10 -2.38
N TRP A 45 0.97 7.04 -3.09
CA TRP A 45 1.07 8.48 -2.86
C TRP A 45 -0.30 9.08 -2.51
N GLY A 46 -0.33 10.35 -2.09
CA GLY A 46 -1.58 11.07 -1.80
C GLY A 46 -2.34 10.59 -0.55
N LEU A 47 -1.67 9.83 0.33
CA LEU A 47 -2.27 9.37 1.58
C LEU A 47 -2.36 10.50 2.61
N ILE A 48 -3.45 10.52 3.38
CA ILE A 48 -3.64 11.35 4.56
C ILE A 48 -2.63 10.91 5.62
N THR A 49 -1.99 11.87 6.28
CA THR A 49 -0.96 11.60 7.30
C THR A 49 -1.56 11.39 8.69
N GLY A 50 -0.97 10.50 9.49
CA GLY A 50 -1.37 10.29 10.88
C GLY A 50 -2.60 9.40 11.04
N ILE A 51 -3.01 8.67 10.00
CA ILE A 51 -4.16 7.76 10.03
C ILE A 51 -3.78 6.34 9.60
N GLY A 52 -4.63 5.39 9.98
CA GLY A 52 -4.50 3.99 9.58
C GLY A 52 -5.05 3.72 8.18
N TYR A 53 -4.48 2.71 7.55
CA TYR A 53 -4.90 2.19 6.25
C TYR A 53 -4.97 0.68 6.30
N GLU A 54 -6.09 0.11 5.87
CA GLU A 54 -6.15 -1.30 5.51
C GLU A 54 -5.69 -1.45 4.06
N VAL A 55 -4.71 -2.34 3.85
CA VAL A 55 -4.22 -2.71 2.53
C VAL A 55 -4.58 -4.17 2.29
N ARG A 56 -5.41 -4.40 1.29
CA ARG A 56 -5.83 -5.73 0.85
C ARG A 56 -5.19 -6.04 -0.49
N LEU A 57 -4.57 -7.21 -0.60
CA LEU A 57 -3.95 -7.72 -1.81
C LEU A 57 -4.57 -9.03 -2.23
N THR A 58 -4.87 -9.17 -3.51
CA THR A 58 -5.35 -10.40 -4.14
C THR A 58 -4.49 -10.70 -5.37
N GLY A 59 -3.94 -11.90 -5.46
CA GLY A 59 -3.28 -12.38 -6.68
C GLY A 59 -4.31 -12.87 -7.69
N VAL A 60 -4.09 -12.57 -8.97
CA VAL A 60 -4.93 -13.02 -10.08
C VAL A 60 -4.06 -13.90 -10.99
N SER A 61 -4.47 -15.14 -11.26
CA SER A 61 -3.75 -16.03 -12.18
C SER A 61 -3.93 -15.61 -13.65
N GLU A 62 -3.23 -16.27 -14.57
CA GLU A 62 -3.49 -16.08 -16.03
C GLU A 62 -4.91 -16.53 -16.43
N SER A 63 -5.45 -17.54 -15.74
CA SER A 63 -6.83 -18.01 -15.94
C SER A 63 -7.90 -17.15 -15.25
N GLY A 64 -7.50 -16.07 -14.58
CA GLY A 64 -8.41 -15.17 -13.86
C GLY A 64 -8.84 -15.67 -12.47
N LEU A 65 -8.26 -16.75 -11.96
CA LEU A 65 -8.53 -17.23 -10.60
C LEU A 65 -7.93 -16.27 -9.56
N LEU A 66 -8.69 -16.03 -8.51
CA LEU A 66 -8.29 -15.14 -7.42
C LEU A 66 -7.70 -15.96 -6.26
N SER A 67 -6.56 -15.50 -5.73
CA SER A 67 -6.02 -16.03 -4.48
C SER A 67 -6.90 -15.64 -3.29
N ARG A 68 -6.66 -16.27 -2.14
CA ARG A 68 -7.14 -15.69 -0.87
C ARG A 68 -6.46 -14.34 -0.66
N PRO A 69 -7.19 -13.32 -0.17
CA PRO A 69 -6.60 -12.01 0.03
C PRO A 69 -5.62 -12.02 1.20
N LEU A 70 -4.51 -11.30 1.05
CA LEU A 70 -3.63 -10.93 2.14
C LEU A 70 -3.97 -9.52 2.59
N THR A 71 -4.26 -9.35 3.88
CA THR A 71 -4.58 -8.04 4.47
C THR A 71 -3.50 -7.60 5.43
N THR A 72 -3.33 -6.29 5.55
CA THR A 72 -2.41 -5.68 6.52
C THR A 72 -2.93 -4.29 6.88
N VAL A 73 -2.50 -3.78 8.03
CA VAL A 73 -2.78 -2.41 8.45
C VAL A 73 -1.46 -1.66 8.57
N ALA A 74 -1.43 -0.43 8.07
CA ALA A 74 -0.29 0.48 8.21
C ALA A 74 -0.77 1.87 8.63
N VAL A 75 0.05 2.59 9.39
CA VAL A 75 -0.23 3.97 9.81
C VAL A 75 0.76 4.89 9.12
N THR A 76 0.26 5.93 8.44
CA THR A 76 1.12 6.95 7.84
C THR A 76 1.68 7.86 8.92
N GLY A 77 2.96 8.21 8.82
CA GLY A 77 3.57 9.12 9.79
C GLY A 77 2.91 10.50 9.74
N THR A 78 2.91 11.21 10.86
CA THR A 78 2.45 12.61 10.91
C THR A 78 3.44 13.52 10.19
N THR A 79 2.94 14.55 9.51
CA THR A 79 3.78 15.65 9.03
C THR A 79 4.05 16.56 10.21
N GLN A 80 5.13 16.30 10.94
CA GLN A 80 5.61 17.24 11.94
C GLN A 80 6.60 18.19 11.26
N CYS A 81 6.11 19.32 10.75
CA CYS A 81 6.97 20.46 10.44
C CYS A 81 7.35 21.14 11.76
N THR A 82 8.23 20.53 12.55
CA THR A 82 8.90 21.28 13.62
C THR A 82 10.00 22.12 12.99
N ALA A 83 9.68 23.40 12.76
CA ALA A 83 10.70 24.43 12.59
C ALA A 83 11.45 24.59 13.93
N ARG A 84 12.33 23.64 14.27
CA ARG A 84 13.31 23.82 15.32
C ARG A 84 14.59 23.14 14.89
N HIS A 85 15.64 23.95 14.85
CA HIS A 85 16.97 23.67 14.34
C HIS A 85 17.43 22.20 14.42
N SER A 86 18.04 21.79 13.31
CA SER A 86 18.93 20.64 13.12
C SER A 86 18.29 19.25 13.00
N ARG A 87 18.25 18.80 11.73
CA ARG A 87 18.33 17.40 11.27
C ARG A 87 17.37 16.41 11.93
N SER A 88 16.10 16.43 11.52
CA SER A 88 15.24 15.26 11.67
C SER A 88 15.12 14.52 10.34
N TYR A 89 15.57 13.27 10.35
CA TYR A 89 15.34 12.32 9.25
C TYR A 89 13.85 12.05 9.13
N CYS A 90 13.32 12.22 7.92
CA CYS A 90 12.03 11.67 7.56
C CYS A 90 12.18 10.14 7.47
N VAL A 91 11.50 9.42 8.36
CA VAL A 91 11.22 7.98 8.23
C VAL A 91 10.35 7.73 7.01
#